data_AF-A0A2K5ZMA3-F1
#
_entry.id   AF-A0A2K5ZMA3-F1
#
_cell.length_a   1.000
_cell.length_b   1.000
_cell.length_c   1.000
_cell.angle_alpha   90.00
_cell.angle_beta   90.00
_cell.angle_gamma   90.00
#
_symmetry.space_group_name_H-M   'P 1'
#
loop_
_entity.id
_entity.type
_entity.pdbx_description
1 polymer ?
#
loop_
_entity_poly.entity_id
_entity_poly.type
_entity_poly.pdbx_seq_one_letter_code
_entity_poly.pdbx_strand_id
1 'polypeptide(L)'
;MREIVHLQAGQCGNQIRAKFWEVISDEHGTYYGDSDLQLERINVYYNEARRGNYVPRAVLVDLEPGTMDSVLSSPFGQIFQPDNFMFGQSGAGNNWAKGHYMECMELVNAVLDVVQKEAKSCNCLQGFQLTHSLGGGMGSGMGTLLISKIHKEFPDHIMNTFSVVLSPKVSDMVVEPYNAMLSVHQLVENMDETYCIDNEALYDICFCTLKLTTPTYKDLNHLVSATTSRVTTCLCFPGQLNTSLHKLAINMVPFPYLHFFMPGFTPLTSRGSQQYRALTVPELTQQMFDTKNMMSNMNDLVSEYQQYQDTTAEEGKFEEGAEEKVA
;
A
#
# COMPACT_ATOMS: atom_id res chain seq x y z
N MET A 1 13.93 -13.78 11.14
CA MET A 1 12.75 -13.59 10.26
C MET A 1 12.18 -12.22 10.59
N ARG A 2 11.43 -11.60 9.68
CA ARG A 2 11.05 -10.20 9.83
C ARG A 2 9.59 -10.04 9.40
N GLU A 3 8.68 -10.11 10.35
CA GLU A 3 7.23 -10.16 10.09
C GLU A 3 6.60 -8.77 9.96
N ILE A 4 5.50 -8.66 9.23
CA ILE A 4 4.73 -7.42 9.06
C ILE A 4 3.25 -7.72 9.34
N VAL A 5 2.61 -6.85 10.11
CA VAL A 5 1.17 -6.95 10.39
C VAL A 5 0.41 -5.97 9.49
N HIS A 6 -0.59 -6.48 8.76
CA HIS A 6 -1.45 -5.66 7.92
C HIS A 6 -2.70 -5.21 8.65
N LEU A 7 -3.04 -3.93 8.45
CA LEU A 7 -4.22 -3.28 8.97
C LEU A 7 -5.03 -2.77 7.79
N GLN A 8 -6.34 -3.00 7.81
CA GLN A 8 -7.24 -2.59 6.74
C GLN A 8 -8.40 -1.82 7.37
N ALA A 9 -8.58 -0.57 6.98
CA ALA A 9 -9.59 0.30 7.57
C ALA A 9 -10.59 0.80 6.52
N GLY A 10 -11.86 0.46 6.77
CA GLY A 10 -13.01 0.87 5.98
C GLY A 10 -13.13 0.19 4.62
N GLN A 11 -14.24 0.48 3.94
CA GLN A 11 -14.64 -0.19 2.70
C GLN A 11 -13.54 -0.22 1.63
N CYS A 12 -12.93 0.93 1.31
CA CYS A 12 -11.88 1.02 0.30
C CYS A 12 -10.63 0.20 0.69
N GLY A 13 -10.19 0.31 1.95
CA GLY A 13 -9.03 -0.41 2.46
C GLY A 13 -9.22 -1.93 2.38
N ASN A 14 -10.38 -2.41 2.83
CA ASN A 14 -10.75 -3.83 2.80
C ASN A 14 -10.84 -4.37 1.36
N GLN A 15 -11.42 -3.63 0.42
CA GLN A 15 -11.53 -4.07 -0.98
C GLN A 15 -10.19 -4.13 -1.70
N ILE A 16 -9.33 -3.12 -1.53
CA ILE A 16 -7.99 -3.10 -2.11
C ILE A 16 -7.18 -4.27 -1.56
N ARG A 17 -7.24 -4.48 -0.24
CA ARG A 17 -6.44 -5.52 0.40
C ARG A 17 -6.97 -6.91 0.15
N ALA A 18 -8.28 -7.12 -0.02
CA ALA A 18 -8.80 -8.38 -0.52
C ALA A 18 -8.14 -8.77 -1.86
N LYS A 19 -8.00 -7.82 -2.79
CA LYS A 19 -7.27 -8.04 -4.05
C LYS A 19 -5.76 -8.22 -3.87
N PHE A 20 -5.14 -7.48 -2.96
CA PHE A 20 -3.74 -7.71 -2.61
C PHE A 20 -3.49 -9.14 -2.12
N TRP A 21 -4.34 -9.66 -1.24
CA TRP A 21 -4.20 -11.02 -0.73
C TRP A 21 -4.42 -12.09 -1.80
N GLU A 22 -5.27 -11.84 -2.81
CA GLU A 22 -5.34 -12.68 -4.01
C GLU A 22 -4.00 -12.69 -4.75
N VAL A 23 -3.48 -11.51 -5.11
CA VAL A 23 -2.25 -11.36 -5.91
C VAL A 23 -1.03 -11.96 -5.20
N ILE A 24 -0.86 -11.68 -3.91
CA ILE A 24 0.31 -12.17 -3.16
C ILE A 24 0.21 -13.68 -2.89
N SER A 25 -0.99 -14.23 -2.73
CA SER A 25 -1.19 -15.69 -2.62
C SER A 25 -0.88 -16.39 -3.94
N ASP A 26 -1.23 -15.77 -5.07
CA ASP A 26 -0.87 -16.27 -6.39
C ASP A 26 0.65 -16.21 -6.63
N GLU A 27 1.32 -15.13 -6.19
CA GLU A 27 2.79 -14.97 -6.29
C GLU A 27 3.58 -15.99 -5.46
N HIS A 28 3.14 -16.27 -4.24
CA HIS A 28 3.75 -17.29 -3.37
C HIS A 28 3.31 -18.71 -3.72
N GLY A 29 2.39 -18.89 -4.67
CA GLY A 29 1.90 -20.21 -5.06
C GLY A 29 1.28 -20.97 -3.89
N THR A 30 0.61 -20.28 -2.95
CA THR A 30 0.22 -20.78 -1.62
C THR A 30 -0.66 -22.06 -1.64
N TYR A 31 -1.09 -22.52 -2.82
CA TYR A 31 -1.82 -23.77 -3.02
C TYR A 31 -1.26 -24.71 -4.12
N TYR A 32 -0.30 -24.26 -4.96
CA TYR A 32 0.26 -25.01 -6.11
C TYR A 32 1.70 -24.62 -6.49
N GLY A 33 2.49 -24.07 -5.56
CA GLY A 33 3.83 -23.55 -5.84
C GLY A 33 4.88 -24.65 -5.99
N ASP A 34 5.58 -24.67 -7.13
CA ASP A 34 6.65 -25.61 -7.45
C ASP A 34 8.07 -25.10 -7.07
N SER A 35 8.20 -23.86 -6.58
CA SER A 35 9.50 -23.17 -6.40
C SER A 35 9.85 -22.90 -4.94
N ASP A 36 11.03 -23.36 -4.50
CA ASP A 36 11.53 -23.18 -3.13
C ASP A 36 11.67 -21.70 -2.72
N LEU A 37 11.94 -20.80 -3.68
CA LEU A 37 12.08 -19.36 -3.45
C LEU A 37 10.77 -18.70 -2.97
N GLN A 38 9.62 -19.28 -3.32
CA GLN A 38 8.31 -18.76 -2.90
C GLN A 38 8.06 -19.00 -1.41
N LEU A 39 8.62 -20.07 -0.84
CA LEU A 39 8.40 -20.44 0.56
C LEU A 39 9.45 -19.84 1.50
N GLU A 40 10.61 -19.42 0.99
CA GLU A 40 11.74 -18.96 1.82
C GLU A 40 11.38 -17.78 2.76
N ARG A 41 10.51 -16.88 2.30
CA ARG A 41 10.11 -15.66 3.04
C ARG A 41 8.60 -15.50 3.21
N ILE A 42 7.82 -16.58 3.05
CA ILE A 42 6.36 -16.55 3.20
C ILE A 42 5.92 -16.06 4.61
N ASN A 43 6.75 -16.31 5.63
CA ASN A 43 6.52 -15.93 7.02
C ASN A 43 6.47 -14.40 7.25
N VAL A 44 6.90 -13.58 6.28
CA VAL A 44 6.78 -12.11 6.37
C VAL A 44 5.32 -11.70 6.51
N TYR A 45 4.43 -12.30 5.70
CA TYR A 45 3.01 -11.95 5.65
C TYR A 45 2.07 -13.04 6.16
N TYR A 46 2.53 -14.28 6.22
CA TYR A 46 1.72 -15.39 6.69
C TYR A 46 2.19 -15.94 8.03
N ASN A 47 1.22 -16.41 8.81
CA ASN A 47 1.41 -17.32 9.92
C ASN A 47 1.34 -18.75 9.38
N GLU A 48 2.36 -19.57 9.66
CA GLU A 48 2.28 -21.00 9.42
C GLU A 48 1.41 -21.66 10.50
N ALA A 49 0.22 -22.10 10.11
CA ALA A 49 -0.68 -22.87 10.96
C ALA A 49 -0.38 -24.37 10.84
N ARG A 50 -1.26 -25.21 11.38
CA ARG A 50 -1.08 -26.67 11.34
C ARG A 50 -1.19 -27.20 9.90
N ARG A 51 -0.32 -28.16 9.55
CA ARG A 51 -0.31 -28.92 8.28
C ARG A 51 -0.01 -28.10 7.01
N GLY A 52 0.82 -27.05 7.11
CA GLY A 52 1.22 -26.27 5.93
C GLY A 52 0.13 -25.29 5.43
N ASN A 53 -0.87 -25.01 6.27
CA ASN A 53 -1.84 -23.95 5.98
C ASN A 53 -1.23 -22.60 6.38
N TYR A 54 -1.25 -21.63 5.47
CA TYR A 54 -0.75 -20.28 5.70
C TYR A 54 -1.91 -19.31 5.91
N VAL A 55 -1.94 -18.63 7.05
CA VAL A 55 -2.97 -17.66 7.42
C VAL A 55 -2.40 -16.25 7.33
N PRO A 56 -3.01 -15.31 6.59
CA PRO A 56 -2.53 -13.93 6.53
C PRO A 56 -2.48 -13.23 7.89
N ARG A 57 -1.40 -12.50 8.15
CA ARG A 57 -1.28 -11.56 9.28
C ARG A 57 -2.03 -10.27 8.97
N ALA A 58 -3.36 -10.36 8.95
CA ALA A 58 -4.23 -9.24 8.62
C ALA A 58 -5.28 -9.01 9.71
N VAL A 59 -5.51 -7.74 10.03
CA VAL A 59 -6.62 -7.25 10.87
C VAL A 59 -7.52 -6.40 9.99
N LEU A 60 -8.80 -6.80 9.90
CA LEU A 60 -9.80 -6.14 9.08
C LEU A 60 -10.74 -5.35 9.98
N VAL A 61 -10.91 -4.08 9.68
CA VAL A 61 -11.66 -3.15 10.52
C VAL A 61 -12.68 -2.41 9.67
N ASP A 62 -13.96 -2.55 10.01
CA ASP A 62 -15.04 -1.81 9.37
C ASP A 62 -16.20 -1.58 10.34
N LEU A 63 -16.72 -0.35 10.46
CA LEU A 63 -17.93 -0.11 11.27
C LEU A 63 -19.21 -0.64 10.59
N GLU A 64 -19.15 -1.00 9.31
CA GLU A 64 -20.26 -1.55 8.56
C GLU A 64 -20.06 -3.04 8.28
N PRO A 65 -21.01 -3.92 8.68
CA PRO A 65 -20.87 -5.36 8.48
C PRO A 65 -20.97 -5.76 6.99
N GLY A 66 -21.53 -4.92 6.13
CA GLY A 66 -21.74 -5.25 4.71
C GLY A 66 -20.43 -5.49 3.94
N THR A 67 -19.34 -4.83 4.31
CA THR A 67 -18.04 -5.07 3.68
C THR A 67 -17.50 -6.47 3.99
N MET A 68 -17.81 -7.02 5.17
CA MET A 68 -17.34 -8.35 5.59
C MET A 68 -17.88 -9.44 4.69
N ASP A 69 -19.18 -9.39 4.37
CA ASP A 69 -19.80 -10.38 3.47
C ASP A 69 -19.15 -10.34 2.08
N SER A 70 -18.74 -9.16 1.61
CA SER A 70 -18.00 -9.01 0.36
C SER A 70 -16.59 -9.60 0.43
N VAL A 71 -15.90 -9.50 1.56
CA VAL A 71 -14.55 -10.08 1.73
C VAL A 71 -14.65 -11.59 1.90
N LEU A 72 -15.60 -12.10 2.68
CA LEU A 72 -15.79 -13.53 2.90
C LEU A 72 -16.27 -14.26 1.65
N SER A 73 -17.06 -13.59 0.79
CA SER A 73 -17.46 -14.13 -0.51
C SER A 73 -16.35 -14.05 -1.57
N SER A 74 -15.23 -13.39 -1.28
CA SER A 74 -14.08 -13.38 -2.18
C SER A 74 -13.44 -14.78 -2.27
N PRO A 75 -12.70 -15.10 -3.35
CA PRO A 75 -12.13 -16.43 -3.55
C PRO A 75 -11.20 -16.88 -2.41
N PHE A 76 -10.55 -15.92 -1.75
CA PHE A 76 -9.64 -16.15 -0.64
C PHE A 76 -10.22 -15.70 0.71
N GLY A 77 -11.52 -15.42 0.81
CA GLY A 77 -12.11 -14.94 2.07
C GLY A 77 -11.98 -15.92 3.25
N GLN A 78 -11.88 -17.22 2.96
CA GLN A 78 -11.79 -18.27 3.98
C GLN A 78 -10.40 -18.42 4.60
N ILE A 79 -9.36 -17.78 4.06
CA ILE A 79 -7.99 -17.90 4.59
C ILE A 79 -7.78 -17.02 5.82
N PHE A 80 -8.61 -15.99 5.99
CA PHE A 80 -8.49 -15.03 7.08
C PHE A 80 -8.97 -15.66 8.40
N GLN A 81 -8.29 -15.31 9.48
CA GLN A 81 -8.71 -15.73 10.81
C GLN A 81 -10.02 -15.00 11.20
N PRO A 82 -11.10 -15.71 11.58
CA PRO A 82 -12.36 -15.10 11.98
C PRO A 82 -12.24 -14.12 13.14
N ASP A 83 -11.30 -14.37 14.07
CA ASP A 83 -11.04 -13.51 15.22
C ASP A 83 -10.49 -12.13 14.84
N ASN A 84 -9.94 -11.98 13.63
CA ASN A 84 -9.29 -10.75 13.18
C ASN A 84 -10.24 -9.81 12.44
N PHE A 85 -11.53 -10.18 12.34
CA PHE A 85 -12.59 -9.33 11.80
C PHE A 85 -13.20 -8.50 12.93
N MET A 86 -12.94 -7.20 12.92
CA MET A 86 -13.44 -6.26 13.90
C MET A 86 -14.47 -5.36 13.24
N PHE A 87 -15.71 -5.43 13.72
CA PHE A 87 -16.79 -4.64 13.15
C PHE A 87 -17.63 -3.86 14.15
N GLY A 88 -18.11 -2.71 13.67
CA GLY A 88 -19.06 -1.86 14.38
C GLY A 88 -20.51 -2.16 14.02
N GLN A 89 -21.42 -1.42 14.65
CA GLN A 89 -22.86 -1.46 14.34
C GLN A 89 -23.34 -0.20 13.60
N SER A 90 -22.51 0.84 13.53
CA SER A 90 -22.89 2.16 13.01
C SER A 90 -21.79 2.74 12.14
N GLY A 91 -22.12 3.09 10.90
CA GLY A 91 -21.17 3.65 9.94
C GLY A 91 -20.86 5.13 10.19
N ALA A 92 -19.63 5.55 9.88
CA ALA A 92 -19.16 6.92 10.08
C ALA A 92 -19.83 7.96 9.16
N GLY A 93 -20.57 7.54 8.12
CA GLY A 93 -21.35 8.43 7.25
C GLY A 93 -20.52 9.53 6.57
N ASN A 94 -19.32 9.19 6.09
CA ASN A 94 -18.38 10.14 5.46
C ASN A 94 -17.96 11.33 6.34
N ASN A 95 -18.06 11.22 7.67
CA ASN A 95 -17.61 12.24 8.60
C ASN A 95 -16.38 11.78 9.39
N TRP A 96 -15.25 12.45 9.18
CA TRP A 96 -14.00 12.18 9.89
C TRP A 96 -14.14 12.29 11.41
N ALA A 97 -14.81 13.32 11.92
CA ALA A 97 -14.94 13.54 13.37
C ALA A 97 -15.76 12.43 14.05
N LYS A 98 -16.78 11.89 13.37
CA LYS A 98 -17.55 10.74 13.86
C LYS A 98 -16.68 9.49 13.97
N GLY A 99 -15.83 9.26 12.95
CA GLY A 99 -14.86 8.18 12.92
C GLY A 99 -13.64 8.36 13.84
N HIS A 100 -13.29 9.59 14.24
CA HIS A 100 -12.12 9.83 15.08
C HIS A 100 -12.47 9.97 16.57
N TYR A 101 -13.59 10.62 16.91
CA TYR A 101 -13.92 10.99 18.29
C TYR A 101 -15.10 10.22 18.89
N MET A 102 -16.03 9.70 18.09
CA MET A 102 -17.27 9.12 18.62
C MET A 102 -17.30 7.59 18.48
N GLU A 103 -17.63 7.09 17.29
CA GLU A 103 -18.03 5.68 17.11
C GLU A 103 -16.85 4.71 17.19
N CYS A 104 -15.65 5.20 16.90
CA CYS A 104 -14.46 4.36 16.89
C CYS A 104 -13.75 4.26 18.23
N MET A 105 -14.10 5.08 19.24
CA MET A 105 -13.43 4.97 20.55
C MET A 105 -13.74 3.65 21.26
N GLU A 106 -14.91 3.07 21.03
CA GLU A 106 -15.27 1.77 21.59
C GLU A 106 -14.58 0.64 20.82
N LEU A 107 -14.58 0.70 19.48
CA LEU A 107 -14.00 -0.35 18.64
C LEU A 107 -12.46 -0.33 18.64
N VAL A 108 -11.82 0.84 18.75
CA VAL A 108 -10.35 0.96 18.65
C VAL A 108 -9.62 0.16 19.72
N ASN A 109 -10.13 0.11 20.96
CA ASN A 109 -9.47 -0.65 22.02
C ASN A 109 -9.48 -2.15 21.72
N ALA A 110 -10.62 -2.66 21.23
CA ALA A 110 -10.72 -4.07 20.85
C ALA A 110 -9.82 -4.38 19.63
N VAL A 111 -9.70 -3.46 18.67
CA VAL A 111 -8.77 -3.61 17.54
C VAL A 111 -7.32 -3.62 18.03
N LEU A 112 -6.95 -2.71 18.94
CA LEU A 112 -5.60 -2.66 19.51
C LEU A 112 -5.25 -3.97 20.24
N ASP A 113 -6.19 -4.57 20.98
CA ASP A 113 -5.97 -5.87 21.63
C ASP A 113 -5.65 -6.97 20.60
N VAL A 114 -6.34 -6.99 19.46
CA VAL A 114 -6.07 -7.94 18.36
C VAL A 114 -4.72 -7.64 17.71
N VAL A 115 -4.40 -6.37 17.45
CA VAL A 115 -3.10 -5.95 16.89
C VAL A 115 -1.96 -6.36 17.82
N GLN A 116 -2.12 -6.18 19.13
CA GLN A 116 -1.15 -6.63 20.12
C GLN A 116 -0.99 -8.15 20.14
N LYS A 117 -2.08 -8.89 20.00
CA LYS A 117 -2.04 -10.36 19.91
C LYS A 117 -1.25 -10.81 18.69
N GLU A 118 -1.44 -10.17 17.54
CA GLU A 118 -0.69 -10.45 16.31
C GLU A 118 0.78 -9.99 16.40
N ALA A 119 1.05 -8.83 17.01
CA ALA A 119 2.41 -8.37 17.24
C ALA A 119 3.19 -9.33 18.14
N LYS A 120 2.55 -9.86 19.20
CA LYS A 120 3.13 -10.86 20.11
C LYS A 120 3.29 -12.24 19.47
N SER A 121 2.54 -12.55 18.40
CA SER A 121 2.69 -13.80 17.65
C SER A 121 3.90 -13.79 16.71
N CYS A 122 4.46 -12.61 16.43
CA CYS A 122 5.64 -12.44 15.58
C CYS A 122 6.93 -12.65 16.37
N ASN A 123 7.96 -13.23 15.74
CA ASN A 123 9.27 -13.37 16.39
C ASN A 123 10.06 -12.06 16.35
N CYS A 124 9.97 -11.30 15.25
CA CYS A 124 10.62 -10.02 15.07
C CYS A 124 9.80 -9.13 14.12
N LEU A 125 8.85 -8.42 14.71
CA LEU A 125 8.00 -7.46 14.00
C LEU A 125 8.85 -6.34 13.39
N GLN A 126 8.70 -6.09 12.09
CA GLN A 126 9.31 -4.94 11.42
C GLN A 126 8.50 -3.66 11.61
N GLY A 127 7.19 -3.81 11.57
CA GLY A 127 6.29 -2.68 11.41
C GLY A 127 4.88 -3.07 11.02
N PHE A 128 4.06 -2.05 10.81
CA PHE A 128 2.66 -2.18 10.46
C PHE A 128 2.40 -1.55 9.08
N GLN A 129 1.53 -2.19 8.31
CA GLN A 129 1.07 -1.67 7.02
C GLN A 129 -0.43 -1.41 7.06
N LEU A 130 -0.82 -0.15 7.12
CA LEU A 130 -2.23 0.26 7.04
C LEU A 130 -2.63 0.55 5.59
N THR A 131 -3.81 0.10 5.19
CA THR A 131 -4.46 0.54 3.95
C THR A 131 -5.81 1.15 4.25
N HIS A 132 -5.97 2.40 3.83
CA HIS A 132 -7.16 3.21 4.13
C HIS A 132 -7.40 4.24 3.02
N SER A 133 -8.59 4.84 3.05
CA SER A 133 -8.94 5.98 2.19
C SER A 133 -9.00 7.25 3.03
N LEU A 134 -8.49 8.36 2.47
CA LEU A 134 -8.54 9.68 3.10
C LEU A 134 -9.89 10.38 2.93
N GLY A 135 -10.69 9.96 1.96
CA GLY A 135 -11.98 10.60 1.65
C GLY A 135 -13.14 10.12 2.49
N GLY A 136 -13.17 8.83 2.84
CA GLY A 136 -14.26 8.24 3.64
C GLY A 136 -14.10 8.54 5.13
N GLY A 137 -15.18 8.66 5.89
CA GLY A 137 -15.12 9.02 7.32
C GLY A 137 -14.47 7.96 8.22
N MET A 138 -14.56 6.69 7.83
CA MET A 138 -14.01 5.57 8.58
C MET A 138 -12.54 5.33 8.28
N GLY A 139 -12.18 5.14 7.01
CA GLY A 139 -10.78 4.93 6.62
C GLY A 139 -9.91 6.08 7.12
N SER A 140 -10.40 7.31 6.97
CA SER A 140 -9.68 8.51 7.37
C SER A 140 -9.69 8.71 8.90
N GLY A 141 -10.87 8.84 9.52
CA GLY A 141 -11.01 9.13 10.95
C GLY A 141 -10.52 7.99 11.85
N MET A 142 -10.98 6.77 11.60
CA MET A 142 -10.57 5.60 12.39
C MET A 142 -9.13 5.20 12.09
N GLY A 143 -8.72 5.20 10.82
CA GLY A 143 -7.36 4.83 10.42
C GLY A 143 -6.32 5.74 11.07
N THR A 144 -6.54 7.06 11.08
CA THR A 144 -5.65 8.02 11.73
C THR A 144 -5.62 7.89 13.25
N LEU A 145 -6.76 7.60 13.89
CA LEU A 145 -6.79 7.30 15.33
C LEU A 145 -5.96 6.06 15.66
N LEU A 146 -6.13 5.01 14.85
CA LEU A 146 -5.41 3.74 15.02
C LEU A 146 -3.90 3.94 14.86
N ILE A 147 -3.48 4.73 13.86
CA ILE A 147 -2.09 5.11 13.65
C ILE A 147 -1.51 5.78 14.91
N SER A 148 -2.16 6.81 15.44
CA SER A 148 -1.65 7.53 16.61
C SER A 148 -1.53 6.62 17.84
N LYS A 149 -2.44 5.66 17.99
CA LYS A 149 -2.41 4.70 19.09
C LYS A 149 -1.30 3.67 18.93
N ILE A 150 -1.14 3.11 17.74
CA ILE A 150 -0.07 2.13 17.46
C ILE A 150 1.29 2.80 17.56
N HIS A 151 1.47 4.00 17.02
CA HIS A 151 2.73 4.75 17.13
C HIS A 151 3.11 5.02 18.59
N LYS A 152 2.13 5.28 19.47
CA LYS A 152 2.38 5.45 20.92
C LYS A 152 2.75 4.14 21.62
N GLU A 153 2.18 3.02 21.19
CA GLU A 153 2.42 1.72 21.81
C GLU A 153 3.70 1.03 21.30
N PHE A 154 3.99 1.18 20.01
CA PHE A 154 5.11 0.58 19.30
C PHE A 154 6.00 1.66 18.65
N PRO A 155 6.64 2.55 19.43
CA PRO A 155 7.39 3.69 18.89
C PRO A 155 8.64 3.30 18.09
N ASP A 156 9.21 2.12 18.35
CA ASP A 156 10.43 1.65 17.67
C ASP A 156 10.15 0.89 16.35
N HIS A 157 8.88 0.79 15.94
CA HIS A 157 8.46 0.00 14.77
C HIS A 157 8.00 0.93 13.64
N ILE A 158 8.34 0.55 12.40
CA ILE A 158 8.04 1.37 11.23
C ILE A 158 6.54 1.31 10.89
N MET A 159 5.96 2.48 10.62
CA MET A 159 4.56 2.67 10.28
C MET A 159 4.40 3.08 8.81
N ASN A 160 3.85 2.18 8.00
CA ASN A 160 3.62 2.40 6.57
C ASN A 160 2.13 2.53 6.25
N THR A 161 1.74 3.52 5.45
CA THR A 161 0.38 3.59 4.86
C THR A 161 0.36 3.43 3.35
N PHE A 162 -0.69 2.78 2.85
CA PHE A 162 -1.19 2.97 1.50
C PHE A 162 -2.47 3.79 1.59
N SER A 163 -2.37 5.06 1.22
CA SER A 163 -3.41 6.06 1.40
C SER A 163 -4.01 6.42 0.05
N VAL A 164 -5.29 6.10 -0.14
CA VAL A 164 -6.03 6.52 -1.33
C VAL A 164 -6.51 7.95 -1.15
N VAL A 165 -6.00 8.82 -2.01
CA VAL A 165 -6.27 10.26 -2.09
C VAL A 165 -7.51 10.50 -2.96
N LEU A 166 -8.14 11.65 -2.71
CA LEU A 166 -9.38 12.10 -3.33
C LEU A 166 -9.25 12.26 -4.85
N SER A 167 -10.35 12.01 -5.57
CA SER A 167 -10.48 12.47 -6.95
C SER A 167 -11.88 13.03 -7.21
N PRO A 168 -12.00 14.32 -7.60
CA PRO A 168 -13.29 14.93 -7.91
C PRO A 168 -13.97 14.32 -9.14
N LYS A 169 -13.26 13.53 -9.95
CA LYS A 169 -13.82 12.80 -11.10
C LYS A 169 -14.46 11.47 -10.70
N VAL A 170 -14.04 10.89 -9.57
CA VAL A 170 -14.40 9.52 -9.17
C VAL A 170 -15.42 9.52 -8.02
N SER A 171 -15.44 10.57 -7.19
CA SER A 171 -16.35 10.72 -6.05
C SER A 171 -17.10 12.07 -6.07
N ASP A 172 -18.42 12.00 -5.88
CA ASP A 172 -19.31 13.17 -5.81
C ASP A 172 -19.43 13.76 -4.38
N MET A 173 -18.62 13.28 -3.43
CA MET A 173 -18.74 13.64 -2.02
C MET A 173 -18.04 14.96 -1.71
N VAL A 174 -18.83 16.00 -1.42
CA VAL A 174 -18.31 17.37 -1.15
C VAL A 174 -17.48 17.51 0.13
N VAL A 175 -17.58 16.56 1.06
CA VAL A 175 -16.88 16.60 2.37
C VAL A 175 -15.49 15.96 2.34
N GLU A 176 -15.13 15.31 1.24
CA GLU A 176 -13.85 14.62 1.08
C GLU A 176 -12.62 15.50 1.34
N PRO A 177 -12.54 16.75 0.83
CA PRO A 177 -11.40 17.63 1.11
C PRO A 177 -11.19 17.90 2.60
N TYR A 178 -12.28 18.00 3.38
CA TYR A 178 -12.19 18.19 4.83
C TYR A 178 -11.61 16.94 5.51
N ASN A 179 -12.10 15.75 5.15
CA ASN A 179 -11.62 14.49 5.71
C ASN A 179 -10.14 14.26 5.37
N ALA A 180 -9.73 14.55 4.14
CA ALA A 180 -8.34 14.41 3.71
C ALA A 180 -7.41 15.38 4.44
N MET A 181 -7.79 16.67 4.56
CA MET A 181 -6.96 17.65 5.26
C MET A 181 -6.73 17.24 6.73
N LEU A 182 -7.79 16.85 7.45
CA LEU A 182 -7.69 16.42 8.84
C LEU A 182 -6.85 15.14 8.98
N SER A 183 -6.91 14.26 7.99
CA SER A 183 -6.18 13.00 8.02
C SER A 183 -4.71 13.15 7.67
N VAL A 184 -4.39 13.95 6.65
CA VAL A 184 -3.01 14.25 6.27
C VAL A 184 -2.27 14.91 7.43
N HIS A 185 -2.91 15.81 8.19
CA HIS A 185 -2.31 16.37 9.40
C HIS A 185 -1.84 15.29 10.39
N GLN A 186 -2.63 14.25 10.61
CA GLN A 186 -2.27 13.13 11.47
C GLN A 186 -1.20 12.22 10.84
N LEU A 187 -1.22 12.03 9.52
CA LEU A 187 -0.22 11.23 8.81
C LEU A 187 1.18 11.85 8.88
N VAL A 188 1.27 13.18 8.68
CA VAL A 188 2.53 13.94 8.71
C VAL A 188 3.28 13.76 10.04
N GLU A 189 2.55 13.60 11.15
CA GLU A 189 3.16 13.53 12.48
C GLU A 189 3.45 12.10 12.95
N ASN A 190 2.67 11.11 12.52
CA ASN A 190 2.69 9.76 13.11
C ASN A 190 3.17 8.66 12.15
N MET A 191 3.37 8.94 10.85
CA MET A 191 3.82 7.94 9.88
C MET A 191 5.28 8.13 9.47
N ASP A 192 5.94 7.01 9.19
CA ASP A 192 7.31 6.99 8.67
C ASP A 192 7.33 6.94 7.14
N GLU A 193 6.33 6.28 6.52
CA GLU A 193 6.21 6.13 5.07
C GLU A 193 4.74 6.16 4.65
N THR A 194 4.40 7.01 3.67
CA THR A 194 3.03 7.10 3.13
C THR A 194 3.04 7.01 1.61
N TYR A 195 2.46 5.96 1.06
CA TYR A 195 2.23 5.82 -0.39
C TYR A 195 0.91 6.51 -0.76
N CYS A 196 1.00 7.58 -1.54
CA CYS A 196 -0.14 8.34 -2.04
C CYS A 196 -0.66 7.74 -3.34
N ILE A 197 -1.90 7.26 -3.32
CA ILE A 197 -2.53 6.64 -4.48
C ILE A 197 -3.73 7.50 -4.89
N ASP A 198 -3.71 8.02 -6.10
CA ASP A 198 -4.76 8.89 -6.63
C ASP A 198 -5.70 8.11 -7.56
N ASN A 199 -6.99 8.10 -7.22
CA ASN A 199 -8.01 7.47 -8.04
C ASN A 199 -8.13 8.09 -9.44
N GLU A 200 -7.81 9.38 -9.59
CA GLU A 200 -7.82 10.05 -10.89
C GLU A 200 -6.75 9.49 -11.81
N ALA A 201 -5.52 9.42 -11.30
CA ALA A 201 -4.37 8.89 -12.04
C ALA A 201 -4.60 7.41 -12.40
N LEU A 202 -5.14 6.62 -11.47
CA LEU A 202 -5.48 5.23 -11.75
C LEU A 202 -6.58 5.09 -12.82
N TYR A 203 -7.59 5.98 -12.81
CA TYR A 203 -8.64 6.00 -13.83
C TYR A 203 -8.07 6.35 -15.20
N ASP A 204 -7.21 7.37 -15.26
CA ASP A 204 -6.55 7.80 -16.49
C ASP A 204 -5.62 6.71 -17.04
N ILE A 205 -4.88 5.97 -16.19
CA ILE A 205 -4.10 4.79 -16.58
C ILE A 205 -5.02 3.71 -17.19
N CYS A 206 -6.13 3.39 -16.53
CA CYS A 206 -7.05 2.35 -17.00
C CYS A 206 -7.68 2.72 -18.36
N PHE A 207 -8.06 3.99 -18.51
CA PHE A 207 -8.73 4.47 -19.71
C PHE A 207 -7.75 4.69 -20.87
N CYS A 208 -6.67 5.44 -20.64
CA CYS A 208 -5.73 5.84 -21.69
C CYS A 208 -4.72 4.73 -22.04
N THR A 209 -4.15 4.08 -21.02
CA THR A 209 -3.03 3.13 -21.20
C THR A 209 -3.53 1.70 -21.40
N LEU A 210 -4.47 1.25 -20.55
CA LEU A 210 -5.03 -0.10 -20.66
C LEU A 210 -6.18 -0.22 -21.67
N LYS A 211 -6.66 0.92 -22.20
CA LYS A 211 -7.75 1.01 -23.19
C LYS A 211 -9.06 0.38 -22.73
N LEU A 212 -9.37 0.49 -21.44
CA LEU A 212 -10.66 0.08 -20.89
C LEU A 212 -11.70 1.18 -21.14
N THR A 213 -12.80 0.85 -21.80
CA THR A 213 -13.85 1.83 -22.15
C THR A 213 -14.61 2.36 -20.93
N THR A 214 -14.78 1.53 -19.90
CA THR A 214 -15.49 1.85 -18.65
C THR A 214 -14.74 1.23 -17.46
N PRO A 215 -13.71 1.92 -16.93
CA PRO A 215 -12.97 1.45 -15.77
C PRO A 215 -13.87 1.29 -14.54
N THR A 216 -13.77 0.16 -13.85
CA THR A 216 -14.50 -0.10 -12.60
C THR A 216 -13.57 -0.08 -11.39
N TYR A 217 -14.12 0.05 -10.17
CA TYR A 217 -13.34 -0.07 -8.92
C TYR A 217 -12.57 -1.39 -8.83
N LYS A 218 -13.05 -2.46 -9.46
CA LYS A 218 -12.32 -3.73 -9.52
C LYS A 218 -11.01 -3.62 -10.30
N ASP A 219 -11.00 -2.86 -11.40
CA ASP A 219 -9.82 -2.64 -12.23
C ASP A 219 -8.82 -1.72 -11.52
N LEU A 220 -9.33 -0.65 -10.88
CA LEU A 220 -8.56 0.26 -10.04
C LEU A 220 -7.88 -0.51 -8.88
N ASN A 221 -8.65 -1.33 -8.15
CA ASN A 221 -8.13 -2.13 -7.04
C ASN A 221 -7.10 -3.17 -7.51
N HIS A 222 -7.27 -3.74 -8.71
CA HIS A 222 -6.26 -4.62 -9.30
C HIS A 222 -4.95 -3.88 -9.57
N LEU A 223 -5.03 -2.64 -10.08
CA LEU A 223 -3.85 -1.82 -10.34
C LEU A 223 -3.13 -1.48 -9.02
N VAL A 224 -3.87 -1.07 -7.99
CA VAL A 224 -3.32 -0.77 -6.66
C VAL A 224 -2.69 -2.00 -6.01
N SER A 225 -3.38 -3.15 -6.02
CA SER A 225 -2.84 -4.38 -5.44
C SER A 225 -1.56 -4.85 -6.13
N ALA A 226 -1.48 -4.74 -7.47
CA ALA A 226 -0.25 -5.03 -8.21
C ALA A 226 0.91 -4.11 -7.79
N THR A 227 0.64 -2.82 -7.56
CA THR A 227 1.64 -1.87 -7.06
C THR A 227 2.10 -2.21 -5.66
N THR A 228 1.16 -2.47 -4.75
CA THR A 228 1.49 -2.83 -3.37
C THR A 228 2.30 -4.13 -3.33
N SER A 229 1.98 -5.11 -4.16
CA SER A 229 2.77 -6.35 -4.29
C SER A 229 4.20 -6.06 -4.76
N ARG A 230 4.34 -5.22 -5.80
CA ARG A 230 5.65 -4.85 -6.36
C ARG A 230 6.52 -4.05 -5.40
N VAL A 231 5.94 -3.11 -4.66
CA VAL A 231 6.65 -2.34 -3.62
C VAL A 231 7.16 -3.28 -2.52
N THR A 232 6.40 -4.34 -2.22
CA THR A 232 6.70 -5.28 -1.14
C THR A 232 7.51 -6.50 -1.58
N THR A 233 7.80 -6.65 -2.89
CA THR A 233 8.60 -7.76 -3.43
C THR A 233 9.97 -7.88 -2.76
N CYS A 234 10.64 -6.75 -2.45
CA CYS A 234 11.93 -6.73 -1.75
C CYS A 234 11.88 -7.31 -0.32
N LEU A 235 10.68 -7.37 0.26
CA LEU A 235 10.41 -7.94 1.58
C LEU A 235 10.04 -9.42 1.44
N CYS A 236 9.18 -9.75 0.46
CA CYS A 236 8.63 -11.08 0.22
C CYS A 236 9.60 -12.09 -0.39
N PHE A 237 10.61 -11.62 -1.13
CA PHE A 237 11.54 -12.48 -1.84
C PHE A 237 13.00 -12.16 -1.47
N PRO A 238 13.92 -13.14 -1.58
CA PRO A 238 15.32 -12.89 -1.33
C PRO A 238 15.88 -11.86 -2.31
N GLY A 239 16.49 -10.80 -1.78
CA GLY A 239 17.08 -9.71 -2.55
C GLY A 239 18.20 -9.03 -1.76
N GLN A 240 19.08 -8.30 -2.45
CA GLN A 240 20.21 -7.60 -1.85
C GLN A 240 19.86 -6.18 -1.37
N LEU A 241 18.97 -5.47 -2.07
CA LEU A 241 18.56 -4.09 -1.79
C LEU A 241 17.22 -4.04 -1.04
N ASN A 242 17.05 -3.05 -0.15
CA ASN A 242 15.81 -2.76 0.59
C ASN A 242 15.16 -3.96 1.30
N THR A 243 15.99 -4.80 1.92
CA THR A 243 15.58 -6.03 2.66
C THR A 243 14.70 -5.82 3.91
N SER A 244 14.36 -4.58 4.27
CA SER A 244 13.50 -4.25 5.42
C SER A 244 12.84 -2.90 5.23
N LEU A 245 11.68 -2.72 5.85
CA LEU A 245 10.97 -1.44 5.88
C LEU A 245 11.87 -0.31 6.39
N HIS A 246 12.58 -0.52 7.51
CA HIS A 246 13.50 0.48 8.04
C HIS A 246 14.64 0.88 7.07
N LYS A 247 15.08 -0.02 6.18
CA LYS A 247 16.10 0.33 5.18
C LYS A 247 15.49 1.14 4.03
N LEU A 248 14.25 0.84 3.68
CA LEU A 248 13.51 1.61 2.69
C LEU A 248 13.30 3.04 3.18
N ALA A 249 12.88 3.22 4.43
CA ALA A 249 12.70 4.52 5.08
C ALA A 249 13.98 5.36 5.03
N ILE A 250 15.11 4.81 5.48
CA ILE A 250 16.40 5.53 5.49
C ILE A 250 16.82 5.99 4.10
N ASN A 251 16.57 5.17 3.08
CA ASN A 251 17.00 5.47 1.71
C ASN A 251 16.10 6.49 1.02
N MET A 252 14.80 6.51 1.36
CA MET A 252 13.79 7.28 0.63
C MET A 252 13.32 8.54 1.38
N VAL A 253 13.50 8.62 2.70
CA VAL A 253 13.02 9.72 3.55
C VAL A 253 14.20 10.55 4.06
N PRO A 254 14.57 11.64 3.36
CA PRO A 254 15.67 12.51 3.80
C PRO A 254 15.30 13.37 5.01
N PHE A 255 14.02 13.74 5.14
CA PHE A 255 13.50 14.59 6.22
C PHE A 255 12.24 13.97 6.82
N PRO A 256 12.04 13.99 8.15
CA PRO A 256 10.92 13.32 8.80
C PRO A 256 9.52 13.69 8.28
N TYR A 257 9.33 14.95 7.87
CA TYR A 257 8.04 15.43 7.34
C TYR A 257 7.84 15.19 5.84
N LEU A 258 8.87 14.73 5.12
CA LEU A 258 8.84 14.49 3.68
C LEU A 258 8.88 12.99 3.38
N HIS A 259 7.86 12.27 3.87
CA HIS A 259 7.74 10.82 3.75
C HIS A 259 6.60 10.36 2.82
N PHE A 260 6.12 11.25 1.95
CA PHE A 260 5.06 10.94 0.98
C PHE A 260 5.67 10.43 -0.33
N PHE A 261 5.36 9.18 -0.68
CA PHE A 261 5.83 8.54 -1.88
C PHE A 261 4.77 8.52 -2.96
N MET A 262 5.22 8.71 -4.20
CA MET A 262 4.41 8.53 -5.40
C MET A 262 4.73 7.17 -6.01
N PRO A 263 3.82 6.18 -5.89
CA PRO A 263 4.06 4.89 -6.49
C PRO A 263 3.77 4.93 -7.99
N GLY A 264 4.54 4.14 -8.73
CA GLY A 264 4.36 3.91 -10.16
C GLY A 264 4.98 2.57 -10.50
N PHE A 265 4.49 1.92 -11.56
CA PHE A 265 5.15 0.73 -12.06
C PHE A 265 5.04 0.60 -13.56
N THR A 266 6.01 -0.12 -14.12
CA THR A 266 6.03 -0.54 -15.52
C THR A 266 6.27 -2.04 -15.59
N PRO A 267 5.88 -2.72 -16.67
CA PRO A 267 5.11 -2.23 -17.82
C PRO A 267 3.60 -2.10 -17.50
N LEU A 268 2.95 -1.09 -18.08
CA LEU A 268 1.49 -0.98 -18.15
C LEU A 268 1.05 -1.25 -19.59
N THR A 269 0.75 -2.51 -19.89
CA THR A 269 0.32 -2.93 -21.23
C THR A 269 -1.10 -3.48 -21.19
N SER A 270 -1.92 -3.07 -22.16
CA SER A 270 -3.23 -3.70 -22.37
C SER A 270 -3.07 -5.20 -22.62
N ARG A 271 -4.06 -6.00 -22.18
CA ARG A 271 -4.05 -7.47 -22.33
C ARG A 271 -3.86 -7.92 -23.79
N GLY A 272 -4.38 -7.15 -24.74
CA GLY A 272 -4.25 -7.45 -26.18
C GLY A 272 -2.89 -7.07 -26.78
N SER A 273 -2.15 -6.14 -26.17
CA SER A 273 -0.83 -5.71 -26.67
C SER A 273 0.34 -6.42 -25.99
N GLN A 274 0.10 -7.07 -24.85
CA GLN A 274 1.15 -7.72 -24.06
C GLN A 274 1.92 -8.82 -24.83
N GLN A 275 1.24 -9.55 -25.71
CA GLN A 275 1.86 -10.62 -26.51
C GLN A 275 2.75 -10.12 -27.66
N TYR A 276 2.61 -8.85 -28.05
CA TYR A 276 3.28 -8.28 -29.23
C TYR A 276 4.44 -7.37 -28.88
N ARG A 277 4.68 -7.09 -27.60
CA ARG A 277 5.70 -6.13 -27.15
C ARG A 277 6.82 -6.87 -26.42
N ALA A 278 7.99 -6.95 -27.06
CA ALA A 278 9.22 -7.37 -26.39
C ALA A 278 9.73 -6.18 -25.59
N LEU A 279 9.66 -6.26 -24.26
CA LEU A 279 10.08 -5.17 -23.39
C LEU A 279 11.59 -5.27 -23.14
N THR A 280 12.31 -4.20 -23.45
CA THR A 280 13.73 -4.07 -23.15
C THR A 280 13.93 -3.26 -21.87
N VAL A 281 15.06 -3.46 -21.18
CA VAL A 281 15.37 -2.71 -19.94
C VAL A 281 15.34 -1.19 -20.18
N PRO A 282 15.95 -0.63 -21.24
CA PRO A 282 15.89 0.81 -21.50
C PRO A 282 14.46 1.33 -21.72
N GLU A 283 13.60 0.57 -22.40
CA GLU A 283 12.19 0.95 -22.59
C GLU A 283 11.42 0.98 -21.27
N LEU A 284 11.68 0.02 -20.37
CA LEU A 284 11.05 -0.02 -19.05
C LEU A 284 11.50 1.17 -18.18
N THR A 285 12.79 1.51 -18.23
CA THR A 285 13.35 2.68 -17.54
C THR A 285 12.73 3.97 -18.07
N GLN A 286 12.64 4.12 -19.40
CA GLN A 286 12.02 5.32 -19.99
C GLN A 286 10.54 5.44 -19.63
N GLN A 287 9.80 4.33 -19.62
CA GLN A 287 8.40 4.33 -19.20
C GLN A 287 8.23 4.66 -17.72
N MET A 288 9.21 4.34 -16.87
CA MET A 288 9.11 4.59 -15.44
C MET A 288 9.01 6.09 -15.12
N PHE A 289 9.60 6.95 -15.97
CA PHE A 289 9.54 8.41 -15.82
C PHE A 289 8.43 9.06 -16.65
N ASP A 290 7.61 8.27 -17.36
CA ASP A 290 6.41 8.80 -18.02
C ASP A 290 5.34 9.08 -16.96
N THR A 291 4.87 10.33 -16.92
CA THR A 291 3.82 10.76 -15.98
C THR A 291 2.55 9.94 -16.10
N LYS A 292 2.28 9.37 -17.29
CA LYS A 292 1.14 8.49 -17.55
C LYS A 292 1.18 7.16 -16.80
N ASN A 293 2.34 6.78 -16.24
CA ASN A 293 2.50 5.53 -15.49
C ASN A 293 2.55 5.76 -13.97
N MET A 294 2.47 7.02 -13.53
CA MET A 294 2.42 7.38 -12.11
C MET A 294 1.00 7.23 -11.57
N MET A 295 0.90 6.72 -10.34
CA MET A 295 -0.40 6.54 -9.67
C MET A 295 -0.82 7.76 -8.85
N SER A 296 -0.17 8.89 -9.06
CA SER A 296 -0.50 10.16 -8.42
C SER A 296 -0.31 11.28 -9.45
N ASN A 297 -1.29 12.20 -9.54
CA ASN A 297 -1.33 13.24 -10.57
C ASN A 297 -0.40 14.44 -10.30
N MET A 298 0.72 14.22 -9.62
CA MET A 298 1.70 15.27 -9.29
C MET A 298 2.75 15.37 -10.39
N ASN A 299 2.34 15.84 -11.57
CA ASN A 299 3.19 15.88 -12.77
C ASN A 299 4.48 16.72 -12.60
N ASP A 300 4.41 17.76 -11.77
CA ASP A 300 5.53 18.69 -11.59
C ASP A 300 6.71 18.04 -10.84
N LEU A 301 6.43 17.24 -9.80
CA LEU A 301 7.46 16.61 -8.97
C LEU A 301 8.29 15.55 -9.71
N VAL A 302 7.66 14.85 -10.66
CA VAL A 302 8.35 13.86 -11.50
C VAL A 302 9.38 14.55 -12.39
N SER A 303 9.01 15.71 -12.94
CA SER A 303 9.90 16.47 -13.81
C SER A 303 11.07 17.11 -13.05
N GLU A 304 10.84 17.62 -11.84
CA GLU A 304 11.92 18.10 -10.97
C GLU A 304 12.89 16.97 -10.60
N TYR A 305 12.38 15.79 -10.20
CA TYR A 305 13.24 14.67 -9.83
C TYR A 305 14.08 14.16 -11.02
N GLN A 306 13.49 14.12 -12.23
CA GLN A 306 14.22 13.79 -13.45
C GLN A 306 15.36 14.79 -13.71
N GLN A 307 15.11 16.09 -13.55
CA GLN A 307 16.15 17.11 -13.69
C GLN A 307 17.27 16.92 -12.67
N TYR A 308 16.96 16.58 -11.41
CA TYR A 308 17.98 16.26 -10.41
C TYR A 308 18.83 15.07 -10.82
N GLN A 309 18.22 13.99 -11.32
CA GLN A 309 18.96 12.80 -11.79
C GLN A 309 19.83 13.11 -13.01
N ASP A 310 19.31 13.87 -13.97
CA ASP A 310 20.07 14.27 -15.15
C ASP A 310 21.26 15.15 -14.76
N THR A 311 21.08 16.07 -13.80
CA THR A 311 22.16 16.92 -13.26
C THR A 311 23.23 16.11 -12.53
N THR A 312 22.83 15.16 -11.67
CA THR A 312 23.79 14.29 -10.96
C THR A 312 24.51 13.32 -11.92
N ALA A 313 23.83 12.85 -12.97
CA ALA A 313 24.46 12.03 -14.00
C ALA A 313 25.45 12.83 -14.86
N GLU A 314 25.21 14.12 -15.09
CA GLU A 314 26.18 15.01 -15.74
C GLU A 314 27.39 15.26 -14.84
N GLU A 315 27.19 15.55 -13.54
CA GLU A 315 28.27 15.75 -12.57
C GLU A 315 29.16 14.50 -12.42
N GLY A 316 28.58 13.30 -12.34
CA GLY A 316 29.34 12.04 -12.29
C GLY A 316 30.18 11.76 -13.53
N LYS A 317 29.73 12.19 -14.72
CA LYS A 317 30.53 12.10 -15.97
C LYS A 317 31.70 13.08 -15.98
N PHE A 318 31.58 14.23 -15.32
CA PHE A 318 32.70 15.16 -15.17
C PHE A 318 33.78 14.61 -14.23
N GLU A 319 33.40 13.88 -13.18
CA GLU A 319 34.35 13.22 -12.27
C GLU A 319 35.04 12.01 -12.94
N GLU A 320 34.32 11.13 -13.62
CA GLU A 320 34.94 10.00 -14.37
C GLU A 320 35.90 10.49 -15.47
N GLY A 321 35.53 11.57 -16.19
CA GLY A 321 36.40 12.18 -17.20
C GLY A 321 37.61 12.93 -16.63
N ALA A 322 37.61 13.25 -15.35
CA ALA A 322 38.75 13.82 -14.64
C ALA A 322 39.72 12.73 -14.17
N GLU A 323 39.22 11.56 -13.73
CA GLU A 323 40.05 10.41 -13.38
C GLU A 323 40.74 9.79 -14.60
N GLU A 324 40.08 9.75 -15.77
CA GLU A 324 40.67 9.22 -17.01
C GLU A 324 41.81 10.11 -17.58
N LYS A 325 41.94 11.36 -17.12
CA LYS A 325 43.03 12.27 -17.50
C LYS A 325 44.24 12.23 -16.58
N VAL A 326 44.22 11.41 -15.53
CA VAL A 326 45.30 11.27 -14.55
C VAL A 326 46.05 9.92 -14.66
N ALA A 327 45.73 9.10 -15.67
CA ALA A 327 46.46 7.87 -16.02
C ALA A 327 47.41 8.05 -17.21
#